data_AF-A0A232LMU8-F1
#
_entry.id   AF-A0A232LMU8-F1
#
_cell.length_a   1.000
_cell.length_b   1.000
_cell.length_c   1.000
_cell.angle_alpha   90.00
_cell.angle_beta   90.00
_cell.angle_gamma   90.00
#
_symmetry.space_group_name_H-M   'P 1'
#
loop_
_entity.id
_entity.type
_entity.pdbx_description
1 polymer ?
#
loop_
_entity_poly.entity_id
_entity_poly.type
_entity_poly.pdbx_seq_one_letter_code
_entity_poly.pdbx_strand_id
1 'polypeptide(L)'
;MGTGTGQPWWNLSCREAAAAHRRARADLGPDSETTAQAKKELRRVVRKAKRDFWRQKINEATEGRDIFQMVGWARSTGQYDSPPLKDPETDAIYTRPEEKRCLLTRTLLQKAACQEDIPIAISDEHQSARLSLPPASHQEIEDTLLRTKDSTPGPDEVPVTAIRRAWPKVREAVCTLFSWCLELGWHPTPFRAATLVAIPKPGKGRDKSNPRSYRLIALQSMLGKGLERLVARRLAWAAIREKIIHPQYFGALPGRSAVDLAAAVVHDIEESWARGKVVTLLTLDVRGAFDAVLPGRLVQRLGQQGWPSNIVRWVASFVSQRSAAVRLDGETGATVQVQSGLPQGSPASPILFMLFMQPLFTLGSIVRTRARFGYADDISLLAASDSLESNCE
;
A
#
# COMPACT_ATOMS: atom_id res chain seq x y z
N MET A 1 18.00 -39.76 27.55
CA MET A 1 17.60 -38.35 27.31
C MET A 1 17.14 -38.25 25.86
N GLY A 2 15.82 -38.26 25.64
CA GLY A 2 15.22 -38.55 24.33
C GLY A 2 15.36 -37.41 23.32
N THR A 3 16.07 -37.68 22.23
CA THR A 3 16.08 -36.94 20.97
C THR A 3 14.72 -37.09 20.28
N GLY A 4 13.72 -36.37 20.77
CA GLY A 4 12.40 -36.28 20.13
C GLY A 4 12.37 -35.07 19.19
N THR A 5 11.94 -35.30 17.95
CA THR A 5 11.61 -34.34 16.88
C THR A 5 10.42 -33.42 17.23
N GLY A 6 10.33 -32.97 18.48
CA GLY A 6 9.36 -32.01 18.97
C GLY A 6 9.90 -30.59 18.87
N GLN A 7 9.02 -29.65 18.56
CA GLN A 7 9.34 -28.23 18.61
C GLN A 7 9.77 -27.85 20.05
N PRO A 8 10.94 -27.22 20.28
CA PRO A 8 11.54 -27.07 21.61
C PRO A 8 10.76 -26.14 22.55
N TRP A 9 9.92 -25.26 21.99
CA TRP A 9 9.00 -24.40 22.73
C TRP A 9 7.68 -25.09 23.14
N TRP A 10 7.48 -26.36 22.77
CA TRP A 10 6.24 -27.10 23.05
C TRP A 10 6.24 -27.69 24.47
N ASN A 11 5.74 -26.89 25.42
CA ASN A 11 5.67 -27.24 26.84
C ASN A 11 4.35 -27.96 27.24
N LEU A 12 4.21 -28.28 28.53
CA LEU A 12 3.05 -28.98 29.09
C LEU A 12 1.73 -28.24 28.84
N SER A 13 1.71 -26.91 29.04
CA SER A 13 0.52 -26.09 28.79
C SER A 13 0.05 -26.15 27.34
N CYS A 14 0.98 -26.21 26.37
CA CYS A 14 0.64 -26.43 24.96
C CYS A 14 -0.03 -27.80 24.73
N ARG A 15 0.45 -28.86 25.40
CA ARG A 15 -0.13 -30.21 25.31
C ARG A 15 -1.55 -30.24 25.86
N GLU A 16 -1.77 -29.63 27.02
CA GLU A 16 -3.07 -29.55 27.68
C GLU A 16 -4.09 -28.78 26.83
N ALA A 17 -3.72 -27.61 26.32
CA ALA A 17 -4.59 -26.81 25.47
C ALA A 17 -4.90 -27.52 24.13
N ALA A 18 -3.94 -28.27 23.57
CA ALA A 18 -4.15 -29.05 22.35
C ALA A 18 -5.06 -30.26 22.60
N ALA A 19 -4.95 -30.91 23.75
CA ALA A 19 -5.86 -31.96 24.16
C ALA A 19 -7.28 -31.44 24.41
N ALA A 20 -7.43 -30.27 25.05
CA ALA A 20 -8.72 -29.62 25.24
C ALA A 20 -9.41 -29.28 23.92
N HIS A 21 -8.68 -28.70 22.95
CA HIS A 21 -9.23 -28.43 21.62
C HIS A 21 -9.59 -29.71 20.84
N ARG A 22 -8.79 -30.78 20.95
CA ARG A 22 -9.11 -32.07 20.32
C ARG A 22 -10.38 -32.69 20.89
N ARG A 23 -10.55 -32.66 22.22
CA ARG A 23 -11.76 -33.14 22.91
C ARG A 23 -13.00 -32.33 22.49
N ALA A 24 -12.94 -31.00 22.60
CA ALA A 24 -14.05 -30.14 22.19
C ALA A 24 -14.48 -30.37 20.73
N ARG A 25 -13.52 -30.55 19.82
CA ARG A 25 -13.80 -30.84 18.41
C ARG A 25 -14.42 -32.23 18.19
N ALA A 26 -14.03 -33.23 18.99
CA ALA A 26 -14.57 -34.58 18.91
C ALA A 26 -16.00 -34.66 19.48
N ASP A 27 -16.24 -33.98 20.61
CA ASP A 27 -17.50 -34.07 21.35
C ASP A 27 -18.60 -33.16 20.78
N LEU A 28 -18.22 -31.96 20.30
CA LEU A 28 -19.18 -30.88 19.95
C LEU A 28 -19.10 -30.44 18.48
N GLY A 29 -18.22 -31.06 17.69
CA GLY A 29 -18.01 -30.71 16.28
C GLY A 29 -17.22 -29.41 16.06
N PRO A 30 -16.88 -29.11 14.79
CA PRO A 30 -16.00 -28.00 14.42
C PRO A 30 -16.62 -26.61 14.56
N ASP A 31 -17.95 -26.50 14.50
CA ASP A 31 -18.69 -25.23 14.44
C ASP A 31 -19.28 -24.78 15.79
N SER A 32 -19.03 -25.54 16.86
CA SER A 32 -19.44 -25.18 18.21
C SER A 32 -18.62 -24.00 18.77
N GLU A 33 -19.29 -23.10 19.50
CA GLU A 33 -18.67 -21.94 20.17
C GLU A 33 -17.54 -22.35 21.13
N THR A 34 -17.76 -23.44 21.87
CA THR A 34 -16.76 -24.05 22.77
C THR A 34 -15.53 -24.57 22.03
N THR A 35 -15.69 -25.13 20.83
CA THR A 35 -14.56 -25.54 19.97
C THR A 35 -13.79 -24.31 19.48
N ALA A 36 -14.48 -23.24 19.11
CA ALA A 36 -13.86 -21.97 18.73
C ALA A 36 -13.09 -21.33 19.89
N GLN A 37 -13.63 -21.38 21.11
CA GLN A 37 -12.98 -20.88 22.32
C GLN A 37 -11.74 -21.70 22.70
N ALA A 38 -11.83 -23.04 22.67
CA ALA A 38 -10.69 -23.93 22.90
C ALA A 38 -9.58 -23.71 21.85
N LYS A 39 -9.95 -23.45 20.59
CA LYS A 39 -9.00 -23.10 19.51
C LYS A 39 -8.33 -21.75 19.76
N LYS A 40 -9.07 -20.74 20.22
CA LYS A 40 -8.54 -19.42 20.59
C LYS A 40 -7.54 -19.56 21.75
N GLU A 41 -7.87 -20.38 22.74
CA GLU A 41 -7.04 -20.63 23.90
C GLU A 41 -5.75 -21.39 23.54
N LEU A 42 -5.85 -22.45 22.74
CA LEU A 42 -4.68 -23.14 22.19
C LEU A 42 -3.74 -22.16 21.46
N ARG A 43 -4.29 -21.30 20.60
CA ARG A 43 -3.49 -20.28 19.89
C ARG A 43 -2.83 -19.30 20.86
N ARG A 44 -3.52 -18.90 21.95
CA ARG A 44 -2.98 -18.00 22.98
C ARG A 44 -1.81 -18.65 23.71
N VAL A 45 -1.98 -19.88 24.20
CA VAL A 45 -0.96 -20.64 24.93
C VAL A 45 0.26 -20.91 24.06
N VAL A 46 0.06 -21.36 22.81
CA VAL A 46 1.17 -21.58 21.86
C VAL A 46 1.95 -20.30 21.59
N ARG A 47 1.26 -19.16 21.40
CA ARG A 47 1.93 -17.86 21.23
C ARG A 47 2.71 -17.46 22.48
N LYS A 48 2.18 -17.70 23.67
CA LYS A 48 2.86 -17.41 24.94
C LYS A 48 4.11 -18.29 25.08
N ALA A 49 3.99 -19.61 24.95
CA ALA A 49 5.10 -20.55 25.07
C ALA A 49 6.23 -20.26 24.07
N LYS A 50 5.89 -19.95 22.81
CA LYS A 50 6.87 -19.48 21.82
C LYS A 50 7.59 -18.22 22.30
N ARG A 51 6.85 -17.19 22.72
CA ARG A 51 7.45 -15.92 23.17
C ARG A 51 8.36 -16.10 24.37
N ASP A 52 7.94 -16.87 25.36
CA ASP A 52 8.69 -17.06 26.60
C ASP A 52 9.98 -17.84 26.32
N PHE A 53 9.90 -18.92 25.54
CA PHE A 53 11.07 -19.69 25.09
C PHE A 53 12.08 -18.82 24.33
N TRP A 54 11.62 -18.01 23.37
CA TRP A 54 12.52 -17.15 22.59
C TRP A 54 13.12 -16.02 23.42
N ARG A 55 12.35 -15.42 24.34
CA ARG A 55 12.88 -14.40 25.27
C ARG A 55 13.96 -14.99 26.16
N GLN A 56 13.74 -16.18 26.70
CA GLN A 56 14.74 -16.87 27.49
C GLN A 56 16.01 -17.11 26.66
N LYS A 57 15.87 -17.66 25.45
CA LYS A 57 17.01 -17.88 24.56
C LYS A 57 17.77 -16.59 24.23
N ILE A 58 17.07 -15.49 23.96
CA ILE A 58 17.70 -14.18 23.72
C ILE A 58 18.44 -13.68 24.95
N ASN A 59 17.87 -13.83 26.15
CA ASN A 59 18.50 -13.40 27.39
C ASN A 59 19.74 -14.23 27.74
N GLU A 60 19.78 -15.49 27.31
CA GLU A 60 20.90 -16.41 27.51
C GLU A 60 22.02 -16.24 26.47
N ALA A 61 21.79 -15.50 25.38
CA ALA A 61 22.80 -15.29 24.34
C ALA A 61 23.80 -14.19 24.73
N THR A 62 25.04 -14.60 24.93
CA THR A 62 26.15 -13.71 25.32
C THR A 62 27.19 -13.56 24.23
N GLU A 63 27.28 -14.49 23.28
CA GLU A 63 28.31 -14.50 22.23
C GLU A 63 27.73 -14.22 20.84
N GLY A 64 28.57 -13.71 19.93
CA GLY A 64 28.17 -13.46 18.53
C GLY A 64 27.71 -14.73 17.81
N ARG A 65 28.22 -15.90 18.21
CA ARG A 65 27.80 -17.21 17.68
C ARG A 65 26.35 -17.54 18.01
N ASP A 66 25.88 -17.19 19.20
CA ASP A 66 24.49 -17.43 19.64
C ASP A 66 23.52 -16.60 18.82
N ILE A 67 23.90 -15.35 18.53
CA ILE A 67 23.15 -14.44 17.67
C ILE A 67 23.05 -15.02 16.25
N PHE A 68 24.14 -15.54 15.68
CA PHE A 68 24.13 -16.17 14.36
C PHE A 68 23.26 -17.43 14.30
N GLN A 69 23.22 -18.25 15.35
CA GLN A 69 22.32 -19.41 15.43
C GLN A 69 20.84 -18.99 15.45
N MET A 70 20.53 -17.85 16.08
CA MET A 70 19.17 -17.30 16.13
C MET A 70 18.67 -16.80 14.76
N VAL A 71 19.55 -16.31 13.90
CA VAL A 71 19.19 -15.85 12.54
C VAL A 71 18.59 -17.00 11.71
N GLY A 72 19.07 -18.23 11.91
CA GLY A 72 18.51 -19.41 11.27
C GLY A 72 17.04 -19.68 11.64
N TRP A 73 16.62 -19.28 12.84
CA TRP A 73 15.26 -19.50 13.37
C TRP A 73 14.25 -18.46 12.91
N ALA A 74 14.71 -17.27 12.48
CA ALA A 74 13.86 -16.26 11.86
C ALA A 74 13.39 -16.70 10.46
N ARG A 75 14.05 -17.69 9.85
CA ARG A 75 13.66 -18.24 8.54
C ARG A 75 12.41 -19.10 8.71
N SER A 76 11.30 -18.71 8.10
CA SER A 76 10.07 -19.49 8.11
C SER A 76 10.27 -20.82 7.38
N THR A 77 10.15 -21.94 8.09
CA THR A 77 10.08 -23.29 7.52
C THR A 77 8.68 -23.53 6.97
N GLY A 78 8.45 -23.12 5.73
CA GLY A 78 7.22 -23.41 4.99
C GLY A 78 7.34 -22.87 3.58
N GLN A 79 7.37 -23.77 2.61
CA GLN A 79 7.27 -23.42 1.19
C GLN A 79 5.78 -23.33 0.87
N TYR A 80 5.31 -22.11 0.62
CA TYR A 80 3.96 -21.91 0.12
C TYR A 80 4.05 -21.87 -1.39
N ASP A 81 3.68 -22.97 -2.03
CA ASP A 81 3.69 -23.05 -3.48
C ASP A 81 2.44 -22.35 -4.04
N SER A 82 2.67 -21.30 -4.81
CA SER A 82 1.64 -20.68 -5.62
C SER A 82 1.06 -21.69 -6.62
N PRO A 83 -0.23 -21.61 -6.96
CA PRO A 83 -0.81 -22.48 -7.99
C PRO A 83 -0.13 -22.25 -9.35
N PRO A 84 -0.25 -23.21 -10.29
CA PRO A 84 0.17 -22.99 -11.66
C PRO A 84 -0.47 -21.72 -12.23
N LEU A 85 0.31 -20.93 -12.98
CA LEU A 85 -0.19 -19.73 -13.62
C LEU A 85 -0.41 -19.97 -15.12
N LYS A 86 -1.51 -19.46 -15.64
CA LYS A 86 -1.90 -19.57 -17.04
C LYS A 86 -1.68 -18.24 -17.74
N ASP A 87 -0.97 -18.25 -18.86
CA ASP A 87 -0.75 -17.08 -19.69
C ASP A 87 -2.06 -16.64 -20.34
N PRO A 88 -2.56 -15.41 -20.09
CA PRO A 88 -3.77 -14.93 -20.73
C PRO A 88 -3.64 -14.72 -22.25
N GLU A 89 -2.42 -14.68 -22.80
CA GLU A 89 -2.17 -14.45 -24.24
C GLU A 89 -1.91 -15.74 -25.02
N THR A 90 -1.14 -16.67 -24.45
CA THR A 90 -0.70 -17.90 -25.14
C THR A 90 -1.40 -19.18 -24.66
N ASP A 91 -2.23 -19.09 -23.61
CA ASP A 91 -2.87 -20.22 -22.92
C ASP A 91 -1.88 -21.21 -22.25
N ALA A 92 -0.57 -20.94 -22.31
CA ALA A 92 0.48 -21.77 -21.72
C ALA A 92 0.41 -21.80 -20.18
N ILE A 93 0.76 -22.93 -19.58
CA ILE A 93 0.72 -23.15 -18.13
C ILE A 93 2.15 -23.21 -17.58
N TYR A 94 2.43 -22.36 -16.60
CA TYR A 94 3.72 -22.27 -15.92
C TYR A 94 3.63 -22.80 -14.49
N THR A 95 4.53 -23.72 -14.15
CA THR A 95 4.58 -24.39 -12.84
C THR A 95 5.83 -24.03 -12.04
N ARG A 96 6.92 -23.65 -12.72
CA ARG A 96 8.18 -23.30 -12.06
C ARG A 96 8.12 -21.87 -11.48
N PRO A 97 8.67 -21.61 -10.28
CA PRO A 97 8.66 -20.29 -9.66
C PRO A 97 9.25 -19.19 -10.56
N GLU A 98 10.35 -19.48 -11.26
CA GLU A 98 10.98 -18.54 -12.18
C GLU A 98 10.05 -18.08 -13.30
N GLU A 99 9.44 -19.04 -14.02
CA GLU A 99 8.53 -18.77 -15.12
C GLU A 99 7.28 -18.00 -14.64
N LYS A 100 6.73 -18.38 -13.48
CA LYS A 100 5.61 -17.66 -12.86
C LYS A 100 5.96 -16.21 -12.54
N ARG A 101 7.17 -15.94 -12.02
CA ARG A 101 7.63 -14.55 -11.76
C ARG A 101 7.79 -13.75 -13.03
N CYS A 102 8.33 -14.35 -14.10
CA CYS A 102 8.43 -13.70 -15.40
C CYS A 102 7.05 -13.36 -15.95
N LEU A 103 6.09 -14.28 -15.85
CA LEU A 103 4.70 -14.04 -16.27
C LEU A 103 4.04 -12.92 -15.47
N LEU A 104 4.14 -12.95 -14.13
CA LEU A 104 3.61 -11.88 -13.27
C LEU A 104 4.23 -10.52 -13.59
N THR A 105 5.54 -10.49 -13.82
CA THR A 105 6.29 -9.27 -14.18
C THR A 105 5.79 -8.70 -15.50
N ARG A 106 5.73 -9.53 -16.56
CA ARG A 106 5.26 -9.11 -17.88
C ARG A 106 3.80 -8.66 -17.82
N THR A 107 2.91 -9.42 -17.19
CA THR A 107 1.47 -9.12 -17.20
C THR A 107 1.08 -7.94 -16.31
N LEU A 108 1.76 -7.73 -15.18
CA LEU A 108 1.35 -6.72 -14.18
C LEU A 108 2.22 -5.47 -14.18
N LEU A 109 3.49 -5.53 -14.58
CA LEU A 109 4.42 -4.40 -14.54
C LEU A 109 4.71 -3.80 -15.94
N GLN A 110 4.72 -4.62 -16.99
CA GLN A 110 5.01 -4.15 -18.36
C GLN A 110 3.70 -3.83 -19.08
N LYS A 111 3.28 -2.57 -19.08
CA LYS A 111 2.06 -2.11 -19.77
C LYS A 111 2.39 -1.23 -20.98
N ALA A 112 1.68 -1.45 -22.09
CA ALA A 112 1.83 -0.65 -23.31
C ALA A 112 1.60 0.85 -23.09
N ALA A 113 0.72 1.23 -22.16
CA ALA A 113 0.40 2.62 -21.83
C ALA A 113 1.62 3.49 -21.42
N CYS A 114 2.73 2.86 -20.98
CA CYS A 114 3.98 3.59 -20.69
C CYS A 114 4.57 4.29 -21.92
N GLN A 115 4.26 3.80 -23.13
CA GLN A 115 4.78 4.36 -24.39
C GLN A 115 4.20 5.74 -24.70
N GLU A 116 3.07 6.12 -24.10
CA GLU A 116 2.39 7.41 -24.30
C GLU A 116 2.75 8.48 -23.25
N ASP A 117 3.69 8.19 -22.35
CA ASP A 117 4.15 9.17 -21.37
C ASP A 117 5.05 10.24 -22.00
N ILE A 118 5.09 11.40 -21.35
CA ILE A 118 6.03 12.47 -21.69
C ILE A 118 7.31 12.32 -20.85
N PRO A 119 8.46 12.83 -21.32
CA PRO A 119 9.65 12.90 -20.49
C PRO A 119 9.39 13.69 -19.20
N ILE A 120 9.99 13.24 -18.09
CA ILE A 120 9.97 14.00 -16.83
C ILE A 120 10.81 15.26 -17.05
N ALA A 121 10.14 16.38 -17.28
CA ALA A 121 10.75 17.71 -17.35
C ALA A 121 10.52 18.44 -16.03
N ILE A 122 11.60 18.83 -15.37
CA ILE A 122 11.56 19.73 -14.21
C ILE A 122 11.85 21.12 -14.78
N SER A 123 10.82 21.87 -15.17
CA SER A 123 11.01 23.22 -15.69
C SER A 123 11.19 24.21 -14.54
N ASP A 124 12.26 25.01 -14.61
CA ASP A 124 12.48 26.13 -13.66
C ASP A 124 11.39 27.22 -13.76
N GLU A 125 10.58 27.23 -14.82
CA GLU A 125 9.40 28.11 -14.95
C GLU A 125 8.33 27.87 -13.87
N HIS A 126 8.40 26.76 -13.11
CA HIS A 126 7.54 26.51 -11.95
C HIS A 126 7.93 27.36 -10.72
N GLN A 127 8.85 28.33 -10.88
CA GLN A 127 9.35 29.25 -9.85
C GLN A 127 8.29 30.12 -9.19
N SER A 128 7.11 30.31 -9.80
CA SER A 128 5.98 30.94 -9.10
C SER A 128 5.19 29.91 -8.29
N ALA A 129 5.86 29.31 -7.29
CA ALA A 129 5.17 28.45 -6.32
C ALA A 129 4.05 29.27 -5.67
N ARG A 130 2.80 28.86 -5.90
CA ARG A 130 1.63 29.52 -5.28
C ARG A 130 1.42 29.03 -3.85
N LEU A 131 2.03 27.89 -3.52
CA LEU A 131 1.84 27.18 -2.27
C LEU A 131 3.11 27.25 -1.42
N SER A 132 2.93 27.33 -0.11
CA SER A 132 4.02 27.28 0.87
C SER A 132 3.81 26.14 1.86
N LEU A 133 4.86 25.32 2.03
CA LEU A 133 4.92 24.24 3.00
C LEU A 133 5.95 24.61 4.08
N PRO A 134 5.56 24.68 5.36
CA PRO A 134 6.50 25.01 6.44
C PRO A 134 7.57 23.91 6.60
N PRO A 135 8.74 24.17 7.20
CA PRO A 135 9.75 23.14 7.48
C PRO A 135 9.21 21.96 8.30
N ALA A 136 9.83 20.79 8.17
CA ALA A 136 9.46 19.60 8.96
C ALA A 136 10.08 19.64 10.36
N SER A 137 9.23 19.43 11.38
CA SER A 137 9.73 19.32 12.75
C SER A 137 10.28 17.91 13.01
N HIS A 138 11.23 17.78 13.92
CA HIS A 138 11.75 16.46 14.31
C HIS A 138 10.64 15.57 14.90
N GLN A 139 9.66 16.14 15.60
CA GLN A 139 8.53 15.38 16.12
C GLN A 139 7.64 14.84 15.00
N GLU A 140 7.40 15.64 13.96
CA GLU A 140 6.63 15.20 12.80
C GLU A 140 7.34 14.03 12.07
N ILE A 141 8.66 14.12 11.91
CA ILE A 141 9.49 13.05 11.34
C ILE A 141 9.46 11.79 12.22
N GLU A 142 9.57 11.94 13.54
CA GLU A 142 9.47 10.83 14.48
C GLU A 142 8.12 10.13 14.38
N ASP A 143 7.04 10.91 14.34
CA ASP A 143 5.67 10.41 14.25
C ASP A 143 5.39 9.70 12.92
N THR A 144 6.01 10.12 11.82
CA THR A 144 5.83 9.44 10.53
C THR A 144 6.54 8.10 10.51
N LEU A 145 7.59 7.90 11.30
CA LEU A 145 8.37 6.67 11.31
C LEU A 145 7.91 5.70 12.42
N LEU A 146 7.80 6.17 13.66
CA LEU A 146 7.66 5.32 14.84
C LEU A 146 6.20 5.03 15.24
N ARG A 147 5.27 5.97 14.99
CA ARG A 147 3.85 5.84 15.32
C ARG A 147 3.08 5.11 14.22
N THR A 148 3.63 3.99 13.78
CA THR A 148 3.08 3.17 12.69
C THR A 148 3.01 1.72 13.12
N LYS A 149 2.08 0.96 12.53
CA LYS A 149 2.02 -0.49 12.73
C LYS A 149 3.27 -1.12 12.11
N ASP A 150 3.84 -2.09 12.81
CA ASP A 150 4.97 -2.86 12.28
C ASP A 150 4.49 -3.61 11.01
N SER A 151 5.09 -3.27 9.87
CA SER A 151 4.83 -3.92 8.58
C SER A 151 6.03 -4.76 8.15
N THR A 152 5.88 -5.55 7.09
CA THR A 152 6.99 -6.35 6.55
C THR A 152 8.02 -5.43 5.90
N PRO A 153 9.32 -5.54 6.26
CA PRO A 153 10.37 -4.71 5.67
C PRO A 153 10.62 -5.04 4.19
N GLY A 154 11.26 -4.08 3.52
CA GLY A 154 11.69 -4.22 2.14
C GLY A 154 13.04 -4.93 2.01
N PRO A 155 13.80 -4.63 0.94
CA PRO A 155 15.08 -5.28 0.66
C PRO A 155 16.17 -5.08 1.73
N ASP A 156 16.04 -4.04 2.55
CA ASP A 156 16.97 -3.77 3.66
C ASP A 156 16.72 -4.65 4.90
N GLU A 157 15.59 -5.36 4.93
CA GLU A 157 15.16 -6.23 6.03
C GLU A 157 15.12 -5.55 7.40
N VAL A 158 15.07 -4.20 7.45
CA VAL A 158 15.04 -3.42 8.70
C VAL A 158 13.59 -3.16 9.14
N PRO A 159 13.08 -3.83 10.19
CA PRO A 159 11.73 -3.57 10.67
C PRO A 159 11.66 -2.27 11.48
N VAL A 160 10.47 -1.68 11.57
CA VAL A 160 10.21 -0.47 12.39
C VAL A 160 10.58 -0.70 13.86
N THR A 161 10.44 -1.92 14.38
CA THR A 161 10.87 -2.27 15.74
C THR A 161 12.36 -2.08 15.99
N ALA A 162 13.20 -2.37 14.99
CA ALA A 162 14.64 -2.16 15.09
C ALA A 162 14.95 -0.66 15.12
N ILE A 163 14.33 0.11 14.23
CA ILE A 163 14.44 1.57 14.18
C ILE A 163 14.00 2.19 15.52
N ARG A 164 12.87 1.75 16.08
CA ARG A 164 12.33 2.24 17.35
C ARG A 164 13.30 2.03 18.52
N ARG A 165 14.03 0.90 18.53
CA ARG A 165 15.07 0.63 19.53
C ARG A 165 16.33 1.46 19.30
N ALA A 166 16.71 1.67 18.05
CA ALA A 166 17.88 2.45 17.68
C ALA A 166 17.64 3.97 17.73
N TRP A 167 16.38 4.43 17.84
CA TRP A 167 15.99 5.83 17.69
C TRP A 167 16.83 6.83 18.52
N PRO A 168 17.15 6.58 19.80
CA PRO A 168 17.98 7.50 20.58
C PRO A 168 19.37 7.77 19.99
N LYS A 169 19.86 6.89 19.12
CA LYS A 169 21.16 7.01 18.44
C LYS A 169 21.05 7.52 17.01
N VAL A 170 19.94 7.23 16.32
CA VAL A 170 19.78 7.55 14.89
C VAL A 170 18.88 8.75 14.61
N ARG A 171 18.19 9.28 15.62
CA ARG A 171 17.21 10.39 15.49
C ARG A 171 17.76 11.55 14.68
N GLU A 172 18.89 12.13 15.09
CA GLU A 172 19.46 13.31 14.43
C GLU A 172 19.81 13.03 12.96
N ALA A 173 20.44 11.89 12.68
CA ALA A 173 20.79 11.51 11.31
C ALA A 173 19.54 11.32 10.43
N VAL A 174 18.49 10.69 10.94
CA VAL A 174 17.24 10.47 10.20
C VAL A 174 16.49 11.80 9.99
N CYS A 175 16.44 12.66 11.01
CA CYS A 175 15.81 13.97 10.88
C CYS A 175 16.52 14.84 9.85
N THR A 176 17.85 14.94 9.92
CA THR A 176 18.65 15.69 8.94
C THR A 176 18.46 15.13 7.53
N LEU A 177 18.49 13.79 7.38
CA LEU A 177 18.23 13.15 6.08
C LEU A 177 16.87 13.55 5.52
N PHE A 178 15.80 13.48 6.31
CA PHE A 178 14.45 13.78 5.83
C PHE A 178 14.30 15.27 5.49
N SER A 179 14.85 16.17 6.30
CA SER A 179 14.86 17.60 6.03
C SER A 179 15.56 17.91 4.71
N TRP A 180 16.77 17.35 4.47
CA TRP A 180 17.47 17.53 3.20
C TRP A 180 16.74 16.92 2.02
N CYS A 181 16.09 15.76 2.19
CA CYS A 181 15.26 15.17 1.14
C CYS A 181 14.11 16.11 0.73
N LEU A 182 13.49 16.80 1.69
CA LEU A 182 12.44 17.77 1.43
C LEU A 182 12.97 19.07 0.81
N GLU A 183 14.09 19.60 1.30
CA GLU A 183 14.68 20.85 0.81
C GLU A 183 15.21 20.71 -0.62
N LEU A 184 15.98 19.64 -0.87
CA LEU A 184 16.58 19.37 -2.17
C LEU A 184 15.57 18.80 -3.17
N GLY A 185 14.46 18.25 -2.68
CA GLY A 185 13.47 17.56 -3.51
C GLY A 185 13.99 16.23 -4.03
N TRP A 186 14.57 15.41 -3.15
CA TRP A 186 15.21 14.16 -3.52
C TRP A 186 14.62 12.98 -2.73
N HIS A 187 14.27 11.90 -3.45
CA HIS A 187 13.92 10.62 -2.85
C HIS A 187 15.12 9.67 -2.98
N PRO A 188 15.75 9.24 -1.88
CA PRO A 188 16.98 8.45 -1.93
C PRO A 188 16.89 7.18 -2.78
N THR A 189 17.91 6.90 -3.58
CA THR A 189 17.97 5.73 -4.47
C THR A 189 17.70 4.40 -3.73
N PRO A 190 18.23 4.15 -2.52
CA PRO A 190 17.91 2.93 -1.77
C PRO A 190 16.42 2.78 -1.43
N PHE A 191 15.66 3.88 -1.36
CA PHE A 191 14.22 3.87 -1.07
C PHE A 191 13.35 3.66 -2.32
N ARG A 192 13.97 3.65 -3.51
CA ARG A 192 13.31 3.36 -4.81
C ARG A 192 13.29 1.88 -5.16
N ALA A 193 14.01 1.06 -4.40
CA ALA A 193 14.03 -0.39 -4.53
C ALA A 193 12.89 -1.04 -3.72
N ALA A 194 12.22 -2.05 -4.30
CA ALA A 194 11.18 -2.79 -3.61
C ALA A 194 11.25 -4.30 -3.86
N THR A 195 10.82 -5.09 -2.87
CA THR A 195 10.47 -6.50 -3.10
C THR A 195 8.97 -6.59 -3.35
N LEU A 196 8.57 -7.08 -4.51
CA LEU A 196 7.16 -7.27 -4.86
C LEU A 196 6.70 -8.64 -4.39
N VAL A 197 5.62 -8.68 -3.63
CA VAL A 197 4.98 -9.93 -3.22
C VAL A 197 3.61 -10.04 -3.88
N ALA A 198 3.35 -11.16 -4.54
CA ALA A 198 2.08 -11.43 -5.18
C ALA A 198 1.04 -11.86 -4.13
N ILE A 199 -0.03 -11.07 -4.00
CA ILE A 199 -1.16 -11.34 -3.10
C ILE A 199 -2.42 -11.53 -3.93
N PRO A 200 -3.16 -12.65 -3.78
CA PRO A 200 -4.45 -12.81 -4.44
C PRO A 200 -5.43 -11.69 -4.07
N LYS A 201 -6.12 -11.15 -5.08
CA LYS A 201 -7.23 -10.22 -4.88
C LYS A 201 -8.33 -10.91 -4.05
N PRO A 202 -8.98 -10.18 -3.12
CA PRO A 202 -10.08 -10.74 -2.34
C PRO A 202 -11.27 -11.12 -3.22
N GLY A 203 -12.03 -12.13 -2.79
CA GLY A 203 -13.25 -12.61 -3.46
C GLY A 203 -13.28 -14.14 -3.60
N LYS A 204 -14.40 -14.77 -3.24
CA LYS A 204 -14.64 -16.20 -3.50
C LYS A 204 -14.77 -16.40 -5.02
N GLY A 205 -14.17 -17.46 -5.56
CA GLY A 205 -14.32 -17.84 -6.98
C GLY A 205 -13.37 -17.18 -7.97
N ARG A 206 -12.42 -16.31 -7.56
CA ARG A 206 -11.38 -15.83 -8.48
C ARG A 206 -10.46 -16.98 -8.89
N ASP A 207 -10.28 -17.13 -10.20
CA ASP A 207 -9.32 -18.06 -10.77
C ASP A 207 -7.89 -17.64 -10.38
N LYS A 208 -7.26 -18.44 -9.51
CA LYS A 208 -5.90 -18.21 -9.02
C LYS A 208 -4.83 -18.64 -10.03
N SER A 209 -5.20 -19.28 -11.15
CA SER A 209 -4.27 -19.53 -12.24
C SER A 209 -4.06 -18.27 -13.10
N ASN A 210 -5.01 -17.34 -13.10
CA ASN A 210 -4.88 -16.08 -13.83
C ASN A 210 -3.94 -15.09 -13.10
N PRO A 211 -2.85 -14.62 -13.73
CA PRO A 211 -1.95 -13.59 -13.16
C PRO A 211 -2.68 -12.31 -12.74
N ARG A 212 -3.74 -11.92 -13.46
CA ARG A 212 -4.54 -10.71 -13.17
C ARG A 212 -5.39 -10.84 -11.89
N SER A 213 -5.49 -12.04 -11.32
CA SER A 213 -6.10 -12.27 -10.01
C SER A 213 -5.18 -11.90 -8.84
N TYR A 214 -3.92 -11.52 -9.09
CA TYR A 214 -2.97 -11.09 -8.08
C TYR A 214 -2.77 -9.57 -8.10
N ARG A 215 -2.29 -9.05 -6.97
CA ARG A 215 -1.75 -7.71 -6.78
C ARG A 215 -0.30 -7.84 -6.37
N LEU A 216 0.58 -7.02 -6.94
CA LEU A 216 1.98 -6.96 -6.54
C LEU A 216 2.13 -5.88 -5.47
N ILE A 217 2.28 -6.28 -4.21
CA ILE A 217 2.50 -5.36 -3.10
C ILE A 217 3.98 -5.06 -2.97
N ALA A 218 4.35 -3.79 -3.03
CA ALA A 218 5.70 -3.30 -2.88
C ALA A 218 6.12 -3.21 -1.41
N LEU A 219 7.09 -4.03 -1.04
CA LEU A 219 7.77 -3.94 0.24
C LEU A 219 9.02 -3.08 0.06
N GLN A 220 8.98 -1.88 0.66
CA GLN A 220 10.04 -0.88 0.60
C GLN A 220 10.71 -0.72 1.96
N SER A 221 11.86 -0.05 1.97
CA SER A 221 12.55 0.37 3.19
C SER A 221 11.59 1.09 4.15
N MET A 222 11.70 0.78 5.44
CA MET A 222 10.89 1.45 6.47
C MET A 222 11.22 2.93 6.61
N LEU A 223 12.49 3.30 6.42
CA LEU A 223 12.91 4.71 6.36
C LEU A 223 12.29 5.39 5.13
N GLY A 224 12.33 4.74 3.96
CA GLY A 224 11.66 5.22 2.76
C GLY A 224 10.17 5.45 2.96
N LYS A 225 9.46 4.49 3.57
CA LYS A 225 8.04 4.65 3.94
C LYS A 225 7.82 5.78 4.95
N GLY A 226 8.75 6.02 5.86
CA GLY A 226 8.70 7.17 6.78
C GLY A 226 8.73 8.49 6.03
N LEU A 227 9.67 8.65 5.10
CA LEU A 227 9.82 9.84 4.27
C LEU A 227 8.59 10.05 3.37
N GLU A 228 8.14 8.99 2.69
CA GLU A 228 6.94 9.03 1.86
C GLU A 228 5.70 9.42 2.66
N ARG A 229 5.56 8.94 3.90
CA ARG A 229 4.44 9.29 4.78
C ARG A 229 4.51 10.75 5.24
N LEU A 230 5.71 11.27 5.50
CA LEU A 230 5.92 12.69 5.80
C LEU A 230 5.44 13.56 4.64
N VAL A 231 5.90 13.27 3.43
CA VAL A 231 5.48 13.98 2.22
C VAL A 231 3.98 13.83 2.01
N ALA A 232 3.43 12.63 2.15
CA ALA A 232 2.01 12.37 1.94
C ALA A 232 1.10 13.18 2.88
N ARG A 233 1.44 13.24 4.17
CA ARG A 233 0.69 14.03 5.16
C ARG A 233 0.69 15.51 4.81
N ARG A 234 1.85 16.02 4.40
CA ARG A 234 2.03 17.44 4.00
C ARG A 234 1.28 17.79 2.73
N LEU A 235 1.35 16.92 1.71
CA LEU A 235 0.57 17.04 0.48
C LEU A 235 -0.93 17.03 0.78
N ALA A 236 -1.41 16.06 1.57
CA ALA A 236 -2.83 15.96 1.89
C ALA A 236 -3.35 17.19 2.65
N TRP A 237 -2.59 17.67 3.65
CA TRP A 237 -2.95 18.86 4.40
C TRP A 237 -3.00 20.11 3.52
N ALA A 238 -1.99 20.35 2.70
CA ALA A 238 -1.96 21.49 1.79
C ALA A 238 -3.05 21.40 0.71
N ALA A 239 -3.29 20.21 0.16
CA ALA A 239 -4.32 20.01 -0.84
C ALA A 239 -5.73 20.34 -0.33
N ILE A 240 -6.00 20.08 0.95
CA ILE A 240 -7.26 20.48 1.60
C ILE A 240 -7.26 21.98 1.87
N ARG A 241 -6.21 22.51 2.52
CA ARG A 241 -6.15 23.92 2.94
C ARG A 241 -6.28 24.88 1.76
N GLU A 242 -5.61 24.54 0.66
CA GLU A 242 -5.51 25.36 -0.55
C GLU A 242 -6.57 24.99 -1.59
N LYS A 243 -7.50 24.09 -1.24
CA LYS A 243 -8.61 23.64 -2.11
C LYS A 243 -8.15 23.10 -3.47
N ILE A 244 -6.99 22.44 -3.51
CA ILE A 244 -6.44 21.82 -4.73
C ILE A 244 -7.31 20.64 -5.14
N ILE A 245 -7.71 19.81 -4.17
CA ILE A 245 -8.58 18.65 -4.40
C ILE A 245 -10.05 19.03 -4.24
N HIS A 246 -10.89 18.52 -5.14
CA HIS A 246 -12.31 18.79 -5.18
C HIS A 246 -12.96 18.41 -3.84
N PRO A 247 -13.91 19.21 -3.31
CA PRO A 247 -14.55 18.92 -2.02
C PRO A 247 -15.21 17.54 -1.97
N GLN A 248 -15.80 17.08 -3.07
CA GLN A 248 -16.45 15.77 -3.20
C GLN A 248 -15.51 14.65 -3.68
N TYR A 249 -14.19 14.88 -3.72
CA TYR A 249 -13.19 13.84 -3.98
C TYR A 249 -12.52 13.39 -2.67
N PHE A 250 -12.88 12.19 -2.23
CA PHE A 250 -12.50 11.58 -0.96
C PHE A 250 -11.47 10.46 -1.19
N GLY A 251 -10.91 9.92 -0.10
CA GLY A 251 -9.93 8.84 -0.15
C GLY A 251 -8.74 9.08 0.78
N ALA A 252 -7.54 9.21 0.23
CA ALA A 252 -6.27 9.38 0.94
C ALA A 252 -6.12 10.70 1.74
N LEU A 253 -7.22 11.35 2.09
CA LEU A 253 -7.29 12.63 2.74
C LEU A 253 -7.75 12.47 4.20
N PRO A 254 -7.13 13.18 5.16
CA PRO A 254 -7.56 13.16 6.55
C PRO A 254 -8.98 13.72 6.70
N GLY A 255 -9.77 13.13 7.61
CA GLY A 255 -11.12 13.61 7.94
C GLY A 255 -12.17 13.36 6.84
N ARG A 256 -11.91 12.47 5.90
CA ARG A 256 -12.82 12.10 4.80
C ARG A 256 -12.99 10.58 4.75
N SER A 257 -14.21 10.08 4.93
CA SER A 257 -14.51 8.65 4.86
C SER A 257 -15.46 8.29 3.71
N ALA A 258 -15.54 7.00 3.38
CA ALA A 258 -16.49 6.51 2.39
C ALA A 258 -17.95 6.75 2.83
N VAL A 259 -18.22 6.74 4.14
CA VAL A 259 -19.55 6.99 4.70
C VAL A 259 -19.96 8.45 4.50
N ASP A 260 -19.03 9.38 4.71
CA ASP A 260 -19.28 10.82 4.48
C ASP A 260 -19.58 11.10 3.01
N LEU A 261 -18.83 10.47 2.09
CA LEU A 261 -19.08 10.61 0.66
C LEU A 261 -20.45 10.03 0.26
N ALA A 262 -20.79 8.83 0.78
CA ALA A 262 -22.09 8.22 0.53
C ALA A 262 -23.24 9.09 1.06
N ALA A 263 -23.09 9.68 2.24
CA ALA A 263 -24.07 10.61 2.80
C ALA A 263 -24.25 11.85 1.92
N ALA A 264 -23.15 12.41 1.38
CA ALA A 264 -23.21 13.54 0.46
C ALA A 264 -23.93 13.18 -0.86
N VAL A 265 -23.66 11.99 -1.42
CA VAL A 265 -24.36 11.51 -2.63
C VAL A 265 -25.86 11.33 -2.36
N VAL A 266 -26.22 10.69 -1.25
CA VAL A 266 -27.63 10.47 -0.88
C VAL A 266 -28.36 11.79 -0.67
N HIS A 267 -27.73 12.75 0.00
CA HIS A 267 -28.29 14.08 0.19
C HIS A 267 -28.63 14.77 -1.14
N ASP A 268 -27.70 14.79 -2.10
CA ASP A 268 -27.91 15.43 -3.41
C ASP A 268 -29.02 14.71 -4.22
N ILE A 269 -29.14 13.39 -4.09
CA ILE A 269 -30.22 12.60 -4.69
C ILE A 269 -31.58 12.99 -4.08
N GLU A 270 -31.68 12.97 -2.74
CA GLU A 270 -32.92 13.28 -2.02
C GLU A 270 -33.38 14.72 -2.25
N GLU A 271 -32.45 15.67 -2.27
CA GLU A 271 -32.74 17.08 -2.59
C GLU A 271 -33.28 17.23 -4.01
N SER A 272 -32.72 16.49 -4.97
CA SER A 272 -33.17 16.50 -6.36
C SER A 272 -34.58 15.90 -6.51
N TRP A 273 -34.87 14.79 -5.82
CA TRP A 273 -36.21 14.21 -5.78
C TRP A 273 -37.23 15.13 -5.14
N ALA A 274 -36.87 15.83 -4.06
CA ALA A 274 -37.74 16.84 -3.43
C ALA A 274 -38.08 18.00 -4.37
N ARG A 275 -37.23 18.29 -5.36
CA ARG A 275 -37.47 19.27 -6.43
C ARG A 275 -38.19 18.70 -7.66
N GLY A 276 -38.64 17.44 -7.60
CA GLY A 276 -39.33 16.77 -8.71
C GLY A 276 -38.43 16.43 -9.90
N LYS A 277 -37.10 16.37 -9.70
CA LYS A 277 -36.13 16.07 -10.77
C LYS A 277 -35.87 14.57 -10.88
N VAL A 278 -35.53 14.14 -12.10
CA VAL A 278 -35.01 12.82 -12.42
C VAL A 278 -33.50 12.82 -12.20
N VAL A 279 -32.99 11.84 -11.43
CA VAL A 279 -31.57 11.71 -11.10
C VAL A 279 -30.96 10.50 -11.80
N THR A 280 -29.83 10.70 -12.47
CA THR A 280 -29.03 9.65 -13.10
C THR A 280 -27.63 9.64 -12.48
N LEU A 281 -27.15 8.46 -12.09
CA LEU A 281 -25.80 8.26 -11.57
C LEU A 281 -25.00 7.38 -12.53
N LEU A 282 -23.90 7.91 -13.07
CA LEU A 282 -22.95 7.18 -13.90
C LEU A 282 -21.70 6.86 -13.08
N THR A 283 -21.43 5.57 -12.85
CA THR A 283 -20.24 5.09 -12.14
C THR A 283 -19.15 4.69 -13.13
N LEU A 284 -17.94 5.20 -12.94
CA LEU A 284 -16.75 4.94 -13.76
C LEU A 284 -15.78 4.03 -13.00
N ASP A 285 -15.37 2.92 -13.63
CA ASP A 285 -14.36 2.00 -13.10
C ASP A 285 -13.00 2.22 -13.79
N VAL A 286 -12.00 2.65 -13.03
CA VAL A 286 -10.66 2.91 -13.55
C VAL A 286 -9.84 1.61 -13.51
N ARG A 287 -9.68 1.00 -14.67
CA ARG A 287 -8.90 -0.25 -14.79
C ARG A 287 -7.43 -0.05 -14.40
N GLY A 288 -7.04 -0.63 -13.27
CA GLY A 288 -5.63 -0.69 -12.86
C GLY A 288 -5.03 0.67 -12.49
N ALA A 289 -5.83 1.52 -11.84
CA ALA A 289 -5.54 2.87 -11.39
C ALA A 289 -4.07 3.17 -11.04
N PHE A 290 -3.54 2.63 -9.92
CA PHE A 290 -2.18 2.94 -9.46
C PHE A 290 -1.10 2.57 -10.48
N ASP A 291 -1.26 1.43 -11.14
CA ASP A 291 -0.30 0.91 -12.12
C ASP A 291 -0.38 1.66 -13.47
N ALA A 292 -1.41 2.48 -13.69
CA ALA A 292 -1.64 3.22 -14.93
C ALA A 292 -1.16 4.68 -14.85
N VAL A 293 -0.72 5.14 -13.68
CA VAL A 293 -0.22 6.51 -13.53
C VAL A 293 1.07 6.68 -14.35
N LEU A 294 1.07 7.68 -15.22
CA LEU A 294 2.20 8.04 -16.06
C LEU A 294 3.10 9.06 -15.34
N PRO A 295 4.36 8.69 -14.99
CA PRO A 295 5.28 9.54 -14.22
C PRO A 295 5.48 10.96 -14.75
N GLY A 296 5.72 11.13 -16.05
CA GLY A 296 5.96 12.43 -16.66
C GLY A 296 4.74 13.34 -16.55
N ARG A 297 3.56 12.79 -16.88
CA ARG A 297 2.29 13.51 -16.71
C ARG A 297 2.00 13.83 -15.24
N LEU A 298 2.27 12.94 -14.29
CA LEU A 298 2.11 13.22 -12.86
C LEU A 298 2.94 14.43 -12.44
N VAL A 299 4.22 14.47 -12.81
CA VAL A 299 5.12 15.60 -12.49
C VAL A 299 4.60 16.89 -13.11
N GLN A 300 4.21 16.85 -14.39
CA GLN A 300 3.61 18.01 -15.08
C GLN A 300 2.33 18.49 -14.38
N ARG A 301 1.46 17.58 -13.92
CA ARG A 301 0.23 17.93 -13.19
C ARG A 301 0.55 18.67 -11.89
N LEU A 302 1.54 18.21 -11.13
CA LEU A 302 1.93 18.90 -9.90
C LEU A 302 2.47 20.31 -10.19
N GLY A 303 3.23 20.47 -11.29
CA GLY A 303 3.66 21.79 -11.77
C GLY A 303 2.47 22.71 -12.08
N GLN A 304 1.50 22.22 -12.85
CA GLN A 304 0.27 22.97 -13.20
C GLN A 304 -0.60 23.33 -11.98
N GLN A 305 -0.58 22.50 -10.95
CA GLN A 305 -1.28 22.74 -9.68
C GLN A 305 -0.58 23.78 -8.79
N GLY A 306 0.65 24.21 -9.14
CA GLY A 306 1.39 25.23 -8.40
C GLY A 306 2.11 24.72 -7.15
N TRP A 307 2.40 23.41 -7.09
CA TRP A 307 3.18 22.83 -5.98
C TRP A 307 4.62 23.40 -5.93
N PRO A 308 5.22 23.51 -4.72
CA PRO A 308 6.60 23.98 -4.58
C PRO A 308 7.58 23.13 -5.39
N SER A 309 8.60 23.78 -5.98
CA SER A 309 9.57 23.11 -6.86
C SER A 309 10.29 21.94 -6.18
N ASN A 310 10.61 22.05 -4.89
CA ASN A 310 11.20 20.96 -4.11
C ASN A 310 10.26 19.74 -3.99
N ILE A 311 8.94 19.94 -3.87
CA ILE A 311 7.97 18.85 -3.88
C ILE A 311 7.84 18.22 -5.26
N VAL A 312 7.77 19.03 -6.31
CA VAL A 312 7.72 18.53 -7.70
C VAL A 312 8.98 17.71 -8.01
N ARG A 313 10.16 18.21 -7.62
CA ARG A 313 11.43 17.47 -7.72
C ARG A 313 11.42 16.18 -6.90
N TRP A 314 10.90 16.21 -5.68
CA TRP A 314 10.80 15.02 -4.85
C TRP A 314 9.91 13.95 -5.51
N VAL A 315 8.76 14.34 -6.06
CA VAL A 315 7.87 13.41 -6.78
C VAL A 315 8.53 12.87 -8.03
N ALA A 316 9.19 13.72 -8.82
CA ALA A 316 9.98 13.30 -9.98
C ALA A 316 11.06 12.28 -9.58
N SER A 317 11.77 12.54 -8.48
CA SER A 317 12.77 11.65 -7.90
C SER A 317 12.17 10.32 -7.41
N PHE A 318 11.00 10.37 -6.79
CA PHE A 318 10.27 9.21 -6.27
C PHE A 318 9.80 8.25 -7.36
N VAL A 319 9.31 8.78 -8.49
CA VAL A 319 8.79 7.94 -9.60
C VAL A 319 9.87 7.49 -10.58
N SER A 320 11.06 8.12 -10.56
CA SER A 320 12.16 7.84 -11.49
C SER A 320 13.04 6.67 -11.06
N GLN A 321 13.50 5.86 -12.03
CA GLN A 321 14.51 4.81 -11.82
C GLN A 321 14.15 3.84 -10.68
N ARG A 322 12.85 3.51 -10.56
CA ARG A 322 12.39 2.54 -9.57
C ARG A 322 12.74 1.14 -10.02
N SER A 323 13.19 0.34 -9.08
CA SER A 323 13.55 -1.05 -9.32
C SER A 323 12.80 -1.96 -8.37
N ALA A 324 12.45 -3.15 -8.86
CA ALA A 324 11.73 -4.11 -8.05
C ALA A 324 12.09 -5.55 -8.40
N ALA A 325 12.06 -6.43 -7.42
CA ALA A 325 12.25 -7.87 -7.62
C ALA A 325 11.02 -8.62 -7.11
N VAL A 326 10.47 -9.52 -7.93
CA VAL A 326 9.31 -10.34 -7.53
C VAL A 326 9.79 -11.49 -6.64
N ARG A 327 9.20 -11.59 -5.45
CA ARG A 327 9.40 -12.71 -4.53
C ARG A 327 8.17 -13.61 -4.55
N LEU A 328 8.38 -14.87 -4.95
CA LEU A 328 7.34 -15.89 -5.09
C LEU A 328 7.90 -17.24 -4.63
N ASP A 329 7.09 -18.04 -3.93
CA ASP A 329 7.42 -19.40 -3.51
C ASP A 329 8.75 -19.54 -2.73
N GLY A 330 9.11 -18.49 -1.98
CA GLY A 330 10.34 -18.45 -1.17
C GLY A 330 11.57 -17.90 -1.91
N GLU A 331 11.47 -17.65 -3.21
CA GLU A 331 12.58 -17.20 -4.05
C GLU A 331 12.37 -15.77 -4.57
N THR A 332 13.43 -14.96 -4.54
CA THR A 332 13.45 -13.61 -5.12
C THR A 332 14.07 -13.64 -6.51
N GLY A 333 13.38 -13.03 -7.48
CA GLY A 333 13.80 -13.02 -8.89
C GLY A 333 14.85 -11.95 -9.17
N ALA A 334 15.21 -11.82 -10.44
CA ALA A 334 16.02 -10.72 -10.91
C ALA A 334 15.31 -9.37 -10.67
N THR A 335 16.12 -8.34 -10.44
CA THR A 335 15.64 -6.97 -10.33
C THR A 335 15.24 -6.45 -11.71
N VAL A 336 14.04 -5.90 -11.82
CA VAL A 336 13.53 -5.26 -13.03
C VAL A 336 13.28 -3.77 -12.79
N GLN A 337 13.39 -2.97 -13.84
CA GLN A 337 13.02 -1.56 -13.80
C GLN A 337 11.50 -1.42 -13.91
N VAL A 338 10.92 -0.58 -13.06
CA VAL A 338 9.48 -0.28 -13.05
C VAL A 338 9.28 1.08 -13.69
N GLN A 339 8.83 1.08 -14.94
CA GLN A 339 8.75 2.28 -15.78
C GLN A 339 7.56 3.18 -15.46
N SER A 340 6.46 2.63 -14.92
CA SER A 340 5.23 3.40 -14.70
C SER A 340 4.49 2.97 -13.44
N GLY A 341 3.43 3.70 -13.13
CA GLY A 341 2.58 3.48 -11.98
C GLY A 341 3.19 3.93 -10.66
N LEU A 342 2.39 3.83 -9.62
CA LEU A 342 2.75 4.17 -8.26
C LEU A 342 2.88 2.88 -7.42
N PRO A 343 3.92 2.73 -6.57
CA PRO A 343 4.11 1.50 -5.79
C PRO A 343 2.91 1.17 -4.89
N GLN A 344 2.29 0.01 -5.09
CA GLN A 344 1.20 -0.43 -4.23
C GLN A 344 1.73 -0.79 -2.83
N GLY A 345 1.40 0.02 -1.83
CA GLY A 345 1.92 -0.12 -0.45
C GLY A 345 2.83 1.05 0.00
N SER A 346 3.14 1.97 -0.91
CA SER A 346 3.77 3.25 -0.61
C SER A 346 2.77 4.20 0.08
N PRO A 347 3.13 4.87 1.19
CA PRO A 347 2.29 5.88 1.82
C PRO A 347 2.03 7.13 0.96
N ALA A 348 2.93 7.47 0.04
CA ALA A 348 2.78 8.64 -0.85
C ALA A 348 1.85 8.37 -2.04
N SER A 349 1.79 7.11 -2.49
CA SER A 349 1.06 6.75 -3.71
C SER A 349 -0.43 7.16 -3.70
N PRO A 350 -1.21 6.96 -2.63
CA PRO A 350 -2.63 7.33 -2.62
C PRO A 350 -2.91 8.82 -2.87
N ILE A 351 -2.16 9.72 -2.21
CA ILE A 351 -2.37 11.17 -2.42
C ILE A 351 -1.86 11.61 -3.79
N LEU A 352 -0.76 11.04 -4.29
CA LEU A 352 -0.25 11.33 -5.64
C LEU A 352 -1.25 10.88 -6.71
N PHE A 353 -1.90 9.73 -6.52
CA PHE A 353 -2.98 9.27 -7.40
C PHE A 353 -4.16 10.24 -7.39
N MET A 354 -4.57 10.72 -6.22
CA MET A 354 -5.64 11.72 -6.13
C MET A 354 -5.26 13.03 -6.85
N LEU A 355 -4.04 13.54 -6.66
CA LEU A 355 -3.57 14.74 -7.36
C LEU A 355 -3.49 14.54 -8.88
N PHE A 356 -3.16 13.33 -9.34
CA PHE A 356 -3.17 12.98 -10.75
C PHE A 356 -4.59 13.01 -11.36
N MET A 357 -5.57 12.45 -10.65
CA MET A 357 -6.96 12.36 -11.11
C MET A 357 -7.77 13.64 -10.89
N GLN A 358 -7.32 14.52 -10.01
CA GLN A 358 -8.03 15.75 -9.62
C GLN A 358 -8.55 16.60 -10.81
N PRO A 359 -7.81 16.79 -11.92
CA PRO A 359 -8.33 17.54 -13.06
C PRO A 359 -9.65 17.00 -13.62
N LEU A 360 -9.93 15.69 -13.50
CA LEU A 360 -11.21 15.11 -13.95
C LEU A 360 -12.42 15.71 -13.22
N PHE A 361 -12.24 16.11 -11.97
CA PHE A 361 -13.29 16.75 -11.17
C PHE A 361 -13.55 18.19 -11.59
N THR A 362 -12.63 18.81 -12.35
CA THR A 362 -12.73 20.18 -12.84
C THR A 362 -12.94 20.27 -14.36
N LEU A 363 -12.97 19.15 -15.09
CA LEU A 363 -13.21 19.14 -16.53
C LEU A 363 -14.64 19.55 -16.88
N GLY A 364 -14.86 20.12 -18.07
CA GLY A 364 -16.19 20.50 -18.56
C GLY A 364 -16.76 21.78 -17.94
N SER A 365 -17.92 22.22 -18.43
CA SER A 365 -18.64 23.37 -17.87
C SER A 365 -19.22 23.05 -16.50
N ILE A 366 -19.24 24.05 -15.61
CA ILE A 366 -19.95 23.96 -14.32
C ILE A 366 -21.44 24.03 -14.64
N VAL A 367 -22.05 22.88 -14.91
CA VAL A 367 -23.50 22.77 -15.00
C VAL A 367 -24.02 22.52 -13.60
N ARG A 368 -24.86 23.42 -13.08
CA ARG A 368 -25.45 23.30 -11.72
C ARG A 368 -26.19 21.98 -11.49
N THR A 369 -26.61 21.31 -12.57
CA THR A 369 -27.30 20.02 -12.55
C THR A 369 -26.37 18.82 -12.45
N ARG A 370 -25.04 19.01 -12.44
CA ARG A 370 -24.06 17.93 -12.43
C ARG A 370 -23.14 18.00 -11.21
N ALA A 371 -23.07 16.91 -10.45
CA ALA A 371 -22.17 16.73 -9.32
C ALA A 371 -21.18 15.59 -9.59
N ARG A 372 -20.00 15.63 -8.95
CA ARG A 372 -18.94 14.63 -9.13
C ARG A 372 -18.44 14.14 -7.80
N PHE A 373 -18.60 12.85 -7.59
CA PHE A 373 -18.18 12.17 -6.38
C PHE A 373 -17.05 11.23 -6.72
N GLY A 374 -16.06 11.14 -5.82
CA GLY A 374 -14.98 10.20 -6.02
C GLY A 374 -14.44 9.66 -4.72
N TYR A 375 -14.06 8.39 -4.71
CA TYR A 375 -13.32 7.76 -3.64
C TYR A 375 -12.13 7.01 -4.23
N ALA A 376 -10.93 7.59 -4.11
CA ALA A 376 -9.75 7.08 -4.81
C ALA A 376 -10.02 6.84 -6.32
N ASP A 377 -10.03 5.60 -6.78
CA ASP A 377 -10.25 5.23 -8.19
C ASP A 377 -11.72 5.15 -8.60
N ASP A 378 -12.65 5.04 -7.65
CA ASP A 378 -14.09 5.02 -7.92
C ASP A 378 -14.59 6.44 -8.17
N ILE A 379 -15.09 6.73 -9.38
CA ILE A 379 -15.63 8.05 -9.74
C ILE A 379 -17.08 7.92 -10.17
N SER A 380 -17.93 8.84 -9.71
CA SER A 380 -19.34 8.89 -10.09
C SER A 380 -19.73 10.30 -10.55
N LEU A 381 -20.47 10.35 -11.64
CA LEU A 381 -21.09 11.57 -12.16
C LEU A 381 -22.59 11.50 -11.89
N LEU A 382 -23.12 12.49 -11.18
CA LEU A 382 -24.54 12.62 -10.91
C LEU A 382 -25.10 13.74 -11.78
N ALA A 383 -26.22 13.48 -12.45
CA ALA A 383 -26.97 14.45 -13.23
C ALA A 383 -28.43 14.50 -12.74
N ALA A 384 -28.99 15.69 -12.58
CA ALA A 384 -30.37 15.89 -12.16
C ALA A 384 -31.08 16.94 -13.03
N SER A 385 -32.14 16.54 -13.73
CA SER A 385 -32.92 17.41 -14.63
C SER A 385 -34.40 16.97 -14.69
N ASP A 386 -35.19 17.54 -15.60
CA ASP A 386 -36.61 17.23 -15.73
C ASP A 386 -36.88 15.88 -16.42
N SER A 387 -35.88 15.28 -17.07
CA SER A 387 -36.03 13.98 -17.74
C SER A 387 -34.73 13.18 -17.80
N LEU A 388 -34.82 11.90 -18.18
CA LEU A 388 -33.63 11.06 -18.36
C LEU A 388 -32.81 11.50 -19.59
N GLU A 389 -33.48 11.92 -20.66
CA GLU A 389 -32.86 12.37 -21.91
C GLU A 389 -31.97 13.59 -21.66
N SER A 390 -32.47 14.58 -20.91
CA SER A 390 -31.70 15.77 -20.54
C SER A 390 -30.53 15.47 -19.59
N ASN A 391 -30.52 14.32 -18.90
CA ASN A 391 -29.37 13.88 -18.12
C ASN A 391 -28.29 13.19 -18.98
N CYS A 392 -28.65 12.69 -20.17
CA CYS A 392 -27.78 11.95 -21.07
C CYS A 392 -27.03 12.85 -22.08
N GLU A 393 -27.63 13.99 -22.44
CA GLU A 393 -26.93 15.14 -23.03
C GLU A 393 -26.00 15.78 -22.00
#